data_AF-A0A0Q0FNW1-F1
#
_entry.id   AF-A0A0Q0FNW1-F1
#
_cell.length_a   1.000
_cell.length_b   1.000
_cell.length_c   1.000
_cell.angle_alpha   90.00
_cell.angle_beta   90.00
_cell.angle_gamma   90.00
#
_symmetry.space_group_name_H-M   'P 1'
#
loop_
_entity.id
_entity.type
_entity.pdbx_description
1 polymer ?
#
loop_
_entity_poly.entity_id
_entity_poly.type
_entity_poly.pdbx_seq_one_letter_code
_entity_poly.pdbx_strand_id
1 'polypeptide(L)'
;MRLLNENIARRANKEDNCTGRFWEGRFKSQALLDEAALAACMAYVDLNPIRAKMANTPEKSDHTSAQVRSICAKEGKQPKQLLRFAGMPRQVMPKGLPFELKSYLELVELTGRVMREGKHGHIDNMTLPLLERLNISSENWLKLTTQFTRVFHGAVGRPASQEGYCENLNRKRRANISNCAKLFA
;
A
#
# COMPACT_ATOMS: atom_id res chain seq x y z
N MET A 1 -2.37 11.42 15.10
CA MET A 1 -1.63 12.23 14.09
C MET A 1 -1.19 13.60 14.59
N ARG A 2 -2.04 14.39 15.29
CA ARG A 2 -1.65 15.74 15.76
C ARG A 2 -0.28 15.80 16.44
N LEU A 3 -0.04 14.95 17.44
CA LEU A 3 1.23 14.92 18.19
C LEU A 3 2.44 14.55 17.33
N LEU A 4 2.27 13.64 16.35
CA LEU A 4 3.34 13.25 15.42
C LEU A 4 3.72 14.41 14.49
N ASN A 5 2.71 15.09 13.95
CA ASN A 5 2.87 16.12 12.94
C ASN A 5 3.31 17.48 13.51
N GLU A 6 2.97 17.76 14.76
CA GLU A 6 3.22 19.05 15.40
C GLU A 6 4.72 19.37 15.50
N ASN A 7 5.55 18.40 15.90
CA ASN A 7 6.99 18.62 16.03
C ASN A 7 7.63 18.97 14.67
N ILE A 8 7.24 18.26 13.62
CA ILE A 8 7.72 18.50 12.25
C ILE A 8 7.27 19.89 11.78
N ALA A 9 6.01 20.24 11.99
CA ALA A 9 5.47 21.55 11.61
C ALA A 9 6.22 22.71 12.29
N ARG A 10 6.48 22.59 13.60
CA ARG A 10 7.24 23.62 14.35
C ARG A 10 8.67 23.75 13.85
N ARG A 11 9.33 22.64 13.52
CA ARG A 11 10.70 22.64 13.00
C ARG A 11 10.78 23.28 11.62
N ALA A 12 9.89 22.91 10.70
CA ALA A 12 9.85 23.48 9.35
C ALA A 12 9.55 24.98 9.38
N ASN A 13 8.55 25.42 10.16
CA ASN A 13 8.25 26.85 10.32
C ASN A 13 9.46 27.63 10.88
N LYS A 14 10.20 27.03 11.83
CA LYS A 14 11.41 27.65 12.38
C LYS A 14 12.53 27.74 11.35
N GLU A 15 12.70 26.70 10.53
CA GLU A 15 13.70 26.64 9.45
C GLU A 15 13.42 27.71 8.38
N ASP A 16 12.15 27.87 7.99
CA ASP A 16 11.72 28.84 6.97
C ASP A 16 11.46 30.26 7.52
N ASN A 17 11.71 30.48 8.81
CA ASN A 17 11.43 31.73 9.53
C ASN A 17 9.97 32.24 9.30
N CYS A 18 9.01 31.32 9.30
CA CYS A 18 7.60 31.62 9.04
C CYS A 18 6.69 31.19 10.20
N THR A 19 5.42 31.60 10.15
CA THR A 19 4.39 31.20 11.13
C THR A 19 3.14 30.71 10.41
N GLY A 20 2.30 29.96 11.13
CA GLY A 20 1.03 29.46 10.59
C GLY A 20 0.96 27.93 10.49
N ARG A 21 -0.03 27.45 9.73
CA ARG A 21 -0.29 26.02 9.55
C ARG A 21 0.62 25.44 8.49
N PHE A 22 1.43 24.46 8.88
CA PHE A 22 2.27 23.70 7.96
C PHE A 22 1.50 22.58 7.23
N TRP A 23 0.57 21.92 7.93
CA TRP A 23 -0.20 20.79 7.40
C TRP A 23 -1.65 21.17 7.04
N GLU A 24 -2.24 20.43 6.10
CA GLU A 24 -3.69 20.46 5.87
C GLU A 24 -4.47 20.00 7.11
N GLY A 25 -5.70 20.50 7.26
CA GLY A 25 -6.49 20.34 8.49
C GLY A 25 -7.01 18.93 8.79
N ARG A 26 -6.95 17.98 7.85
CA ARG A 26 -7.54 16.64 8.01
C ARG A 26 -6.61 15.54 7.53
N PHE A 27 -6.38 14.54 8.39
CA PHE A 27 -5.75 13.28 8.03
C PHE A 27 -6.81 12.19 7.91
N LYS A 28 -6.62 11.28 6.95
CA LYS A 28 -7.46 10.08 6.81
C LYS A 28 -6.77 8.91 7.49
N SER A 29 -7.53 8.11 8.22
CA SER A 29 -7.10 6.81 8.74
C SER A 29 -8.02 5.74 8.16
N GLN A 30 -7.43 4.72 7.53
CA GLN A 30 -8.15 3.63 6.87
C GLN A 30 -7.61 2.31 7.42
N ALA A 31 -8.51 1.46 7.93
CA ALA A 31 -8.15 0.13 8.38
C ALA A 31 -7.98 -0.79 7.17
N LEU A 32 -6.85 -1.49 7.09
CA LEU A 32 -6.60 -2.53 6.10
C LEU A 32 -6.89 -3.88 6.77
N LEU A 33 -7.90 -4.59 6.27
CA LEU A 33 -8.52 -5.70 6.99
C LEU A 33 -8.00 -7.07 6.55
N ASP A 34 -7.32 -7.14 5.40
CA ASP A 34 -6.75 -8.38 4.88
C ASP A 34 -5.45 -8.14 4.09
N GLU A 35 -4.82 -9.23 3.66
CA GLU A 35 -3.55 -9.21 2.93
C GLU A 35 -3.66 -8.51 1.57
N ALA A 36 -4.83 -8.62 0.93
CA ALA A 36 -5.12 -8.01 -0.35
C ALA A 36 -5.13 -6.48 -0.23
N ALA A 37 -5.87 -5.94 0.74
CA ALA A 37 -5.89 -4.53 1.06
C ALA A 37 -4.51 -4.02 1.52
N LEU A 38 -3.77 -4.83 2.29
CA LEU A 38 -2.41 -4.51 2.71
C LEU A 38 -1.46 -4.38 1.52
N ALA A 39 -1.37 -5.40 0.66
CA ALA A 39 -0.49 -5.40 -0.49
C ALA A 39 -0.84 -4.26 -1.47
N ALA A 40 -2.14 -4.05 -1.73
CA ALA A 40 -2.60 -2.95 -2.58
C ALA A 40 -2.23 -1.57 -2.03
N CYS A 41 -2.39 -1.35 -0.72
CA CYS A 41 -2.03 -0.08 -0.09
C CYS A 41 -0.52 0.14 -0.09
N MET A 42 0.27 -0.91 0.20
CA MET A 42 1.74 -0.84 0.13
C MET A 42 2.21 -0.46 -1.27
N ALA A 43 1.69 -1.14 -2.31
CA ALA A 43 2.02 -0.84 -3.70
C ALA A 43 1.53 0.56 -4.11
N TYR A 44 0.33 0.98 -3.68
CA TYR A 44 -0.17 2.34 -3.90
C TYR A 44 0.80 3.40 -3.38
N VAL A 45 1.35 3.22 -2.17
CA VAL A 45 2.30 4.14 -1.55
C VAL A 45 3.66 4.09 -2.23
N ASP A 46 4.22 2.90 -2.45
CA ASP A 46 5.54 2.73 -3.06
C ASP A 46 5.57 3.26 -4.51
N LEU A 47 4.43 3.29 -5.21
CA LEU A 47 4.28 3.83 -6.56
C LEU A 47 3.87 5.30 -6.62
N ASN A 48 3.73 5.99 -5.47
CA ASN A 48 3.42 7.42 -5.45
C ASN A 48 4.45 8.27 -6.24
N PRO A 49 5.77 8.09 -6.09
CA PRO A 49 6.75 8.90 -6.83
C PRO A 49 6.70 8.66 -8.34
N ILE A 50 6.42 7.42 -8.78
CA ILE A 50 6.21 7.09 -10.20
C ILE A 50 4.99 7.83 -10.74
N ARG A 51 3.87 7.78 -10.00
CA ARG A 51 2.63 8.48 -10.37
C ARG A 51 2.80 9.99 -10.42
N ALA A 52 3.61 10.54 -9.52
CA ALA A 52 3.96 11.96 -9.48
C ALA A 52 5.01 12.37 -10.52
N LYS A 53 5.50 11.44 -11.35
CA LYS A 53 6.60 11.64 -12.32
C LYS A 53 7.91 12.11 -11.69
N MET A 54 8.12 11.79 -10.42
CA MET A 54 9.36 12.09 -9.68
C MET A 54 10.42 11.01 -9.86
N ALA A 55 10.01 9.80 -10.27
CA ALA A 55 10.92 8.68 -10.51
C ALA A 55 10.41 7.80 -11.66
N ASN A 56 11.32 7.06 -12.28
CA ASN A 56 11.02 6.19 -13.43
C ASN A 56 10.87 4.71 -13.06
N THR A 57 11.44 4.28 -11.93
CA THR A 57 11.35 2.90 -11.42
C THR A 57 11.28 2.90 -9.89
N PRO A 58 10.72 1.87 -9.24
CA PRO A 58 10.64 1.78 -7.79
C PRO A 58 12.01 1.88 -7.10
N GLU A 59 13.07 1.35 -7.70
CA GLU A 59 14.44 1.41 -7.14
C GLU A 59 15.04 2.81 -7.16
N LYS A 60 14.57 3.67 -8.08
CA LYS A 60 14.97 5.08 -8.19
C LYS A 60 13.99 6.03 -7.50
N SER A 61 13.00 5.48 -6.77
CA SER A 61 12.01 6.27 -6.04
C SER A 61 12.52 6.57 -4.64
N ASP A 62 13.16 7.73 -4.49
CA ASP A 62 13.79 8.13 -3.23
C ASP A 62 12.80 8.14 -2.06
N HIS A 63 13.29 7.71 -0.90
CA HIS A 63 12.55 7.68 0.38
C HIS A 63 11.32 6.75 0.38
N THR A 64 11.28 5.73 -0.48
CA THR A 64 10.22 4.71 -0.49
C THR A 64 10.64 3.41 0.18
N SER A 65 9.66 2.64 0.63
CA SER A 65 9.93 1.32 1.23
C SER A 65 10.38 0.31 0.17
N ALA A 66 9.85 0.40 -1.06
CA ALA A 66 10.29 -0.37 -2.21
C ALA A 66 11.77 -0.15 -2.52
N GLN A 67 12.23 1.11 -2.59
CA GLN A 67 13.65 1.42 -2.82
C GLN A 67 14.56 0.75 -1.79
N VAL A 68 14.28 0.97 -0.49
CA VAL A 68 15.08 0.41 0.60
C VAL A 68 15.10 -1.12 0.54
N ARG A 69 13.95 -1.74 0.27
CA ARG A 69 13.83 -3.20 0.14
C ARG A 69 14.63 -3.72 -1.05
N SER A 70 14.57 -3.06 -2.21
CA SER A 70 15.34 -3.43 -3.40
C SER A 70 16.86 -3.31 -3.19
N ILE A 71 17.31 -2.28 -2.47
CA ILE A 71 18.74 -2.12 -2.12
C ILE A 71 19.19 -3.28 -1.23
N CYS A 72 18.49 -3.56 -0.13
CA CYS A 72 18.86 -4.67 0.75
C CYS A 72 18.74 -6.04 0.07
N ALA A 73 17.79 -6.22 -0.84
CA ALA A 73 17.59 -7.47 -1.58
C ALA A 73 18.81 -7.81 -2.46
N LYS A 74 19.52 -6.80 -3.00
CA LYS A 74 20.78 -7.02 -3.75
C LYS A 74 21.88 -7.65 -2.89
N GLU A 75 21.84 -7.44 -1.58
CA GLU A 75 22.74 -8.07 -0.61
C GLU A 75 22.16 -9.38 -0.02
N GLY A 76 21.01 -9.86 -0.52
CA GLY A 76 20.33 -11.03 0.05
C GLY A 76 19.71 -10.78 1.43
N LYS A 77 19.48 -9.52 1.82
CA LYS A 77 18.99 -9.14 3.15
C LYS A 77 17.64 -8.44 3.08
N GLN A 78 16.97 -8.36 4.23
CA GLN A 78 15.83 -7.48 4.43
C GLN A 78 16.18 -6.32 5.38
N PRO A 79 15.65 -5.12 5.17
CA PRO A 79 15.93 -3.96 6.01
C PRO A 79 15.40 -4.14 7.43
N LYS A 80 16.19 -3.75 8.43
CA LYS A 80 15.84 -3.88 9.86
C LYS A 80 14.77 -2.88 10.32
N GLN A 81 14.73 -1.71 9.67
CA GLN A 81 13.81 -0.62 9.99
C GLN A 81 12.39 -0.81 9.42
N LEU A 82 12.18 -1.82 8.56
CA LEU A 82 10.87 -2.14 8.00
C LEU A 82 10.41 -3.50 8.51
N LEU A 83 9.09 -3.71 8.56
CA LEU A 83 8.55 -5.04 8.84
C LEU A 83 9.03 -6.02 7.75
N ARG A 84 9.64 -7.13 8.19
CA ARG A 84 10.14 -8.18 7.30
C ARG A 84 9.01 -8.89 6.58
N PHE A 85 9.26 -9.39 5.39
CA PHE A 85 8.46 -10.40 4.72
C PHE A 85 8.73 -11.75 5.37
N ALA A 86 7.68 -12.37 5.89
CA ALA A 86 7.68 -13.70 6.49
C ALA A 86 7.56 -14.82 5.44
N GLY A 87 7.17 -14.49 4.21
CA GLY A 87 6.93 -15.44 3.14
C GLY A 87 5.52 -16.01 3.18
N MET A 88 5.34 -17.21 2.62
CA MET A 88 4.05 -17.88 2.52
C MET A 88 3.46 -18.20 3.90
N PRO A 89 2.12 -18.09 4.07
CA PRO A 89 1.42 -18.50 5.29
C PRO A 89 1.73 -19.96 5.67
N ARG A 90 1.95 -20.22 6.96
CA ARG A 90 2.21 -21.54 7.56
C ARG A 90 1.53 -21.62 8.93
N GLN A 91 1.35 -22.83 9.47
CA GLN A 91 0.72 -23.05 10.79
C GLN A 91 1.34 -22.19 11.90
N VAL A 92 2.68 -22.09 11.93
CA VAL A 92 3.41 -21.17 12.80
C VAL A 92 4.02 -20.07 11.94
N MET A 93 3.38 -18.89 11.94
CA MET A 93 3.81 -17.76 11.12
C MET A 93 4.74 -16.84 11.92
N PRO A 94 6.00 -16.62 11.50
CA PRO A 94 6.87 -15.67 12.17
C PRO A 94 6.36 -14.25 11.93
N LYS A 95 6.57 -13.35 12.91
CA LYS A 95 6.14 -11.95 12.78
C LYS A 95 6.68 -11.30 11.50
N GLY A 96 5.78 -10.94 10.58
CA GLY A 96 6.13 -10.30 9.31
C GLY A 96 4.95 -10.17 8.35
N LEU A 97 5.23 -9.67 7.15
CA LEU A 97 4.28 -9.59 6.06
C LEU A 97 4.06 -10.98 5.44
N PRO A 98 2.81 -11.43 5.23
CA PRO A 98 2.48 -12.80 4.84
C PRO A 98 2.61 -13.04 3.32
N PHE A 99 3.70 -12.57 2.73
CA PHE A 99 4.04 -12.81 1.33
C PHE A 99 5.55 -12.78 1.16
N GLU A 100 6.05 -13.26 0.01
CA GLU A 100 7.47 -13.25 -0.30
C GLU A 100 7.91 -11.87 -0.81
N LEU A 101 9.10 -11.44 -0.39
CA LEU A 101 9.67 -10.17 -0.85
C LEU A 101 9.81 -10.13 -2.37
N LYS A 102 10.28 -11.23 -2.98
CA LYS A 102 10.47 -11.33 -4.43
C LYS A 102 9.17 -11.07 -5.18
N SER A 103 8.11 -11.81 -4.82
CA SER A 103 6.80 -11.67 -5.47
C SER A 103 6.20 -10.28 -5.29
N TYR A 104 6.42 -9.64 -4.13
CA TYR A 104 5.97 -8.26 -3.92
C TYR A 104 6.74 -7.26 -4.79
N LEU A 105 8.07 -7.34 -4.85
CA LEU A 105 8.87 -6.41 -5.66
C LEU A 105 8.57 -6.57 -7.16
N GLU A 106 8.40 -7.81 -7.63
CA GLU A 106 8.01 -8.09 -9.01
C GLU A 106 6.64 -7.50 -9.37
N LEU A 107 5.66 -7.66 -8.47
CA LEU A 107 4.34 -7.04 -8.61
C LEU A 107 4.42 -5.51 -8.68
N VAL A 108 5.21 -4.88 -7.82
CA VAL A 108 5.40 -3.42 -7.79
C VAL A 108 6.08 -2.94 -9.07
N GLU A 109 7.13 -3.61 -9.53
CA GLU A 109 7.85 -3.28 -10.76
C GLU A 109 6.95 -3.36 -11.99
N LEU A 110 6.21 -4.45 -12.17
CA LEU A 110 5.29 -4.61 -13.30
C LEU A 110 4.17 -3.55 -13.26
N THR A 111 3.61 -3.28 -12.07
CA THR A 111 2.60 -2.23 -11.91
C THR A 111 3.17 -0.85 -12.26
N GLY A 112 4.38 -0.53 -11.81
CA GLY A 112 5.06 0.73 -12.11
C GLY A 112 5.33 0.92 -13.61
N ARG A 113 5.70 -0.15 -14.33
CA ARG A 113 5.89 -0.12 -15.79
C ARG A 113 4.60 0.22 -16.52
N VAL A 114 3.49 -0.42 -16.16
CA VAL A 114 2.16 -0.13 -16.73
C VAL A 114 1.81 1.35 -16.53
N MET A 115 2.03 1.89 -15.33
CA MET A 115 1.76 3.31 -15.03
C MET A 115 2.62 4.27 -15.87
N ARG A 116 3.90 3.96 -16.09
CA ARG A 116 4.83 4.80 -16.85
C ARG A 116 4.48 4.89 -18.33
N GLU A 117 4.05 3.78 -18.93
CA GLU A 117 3.69 3.75 -20.35
C GLU A 117 2.38 4.49 -20.65
N GLY A 118 1.68 4.99 -19.62
CA GLY A 118 0.37 5.64 -19.78
C GLY A 118 -0.73 4.71 -20.28
N LYS A 119 -0.39 3.43 -20.48
CA LYS A 119 -1.32 2.39 -20.90
C LYS A 119 -1.96 1.82 -19.65
N HIS A 120 -3.28 1.69 -19.67
CA HIS A 120 -3.97 0.78 -18.74
C HIS A 120 -3.77 -0.65 -19.25
N GLY A 121 -2.50 -1.04 -19.46
CA GLY A 121 -2.12 -2.34 -20.00
C GLY A 121 -2.52 -3.45 -19.05
N HIS A 122 -2.73 -4.64 -19.60
CA HIS A 122 -3.02 -5.82 -18.79
C HIS A 122 -1.74 -6.27 -18.06
N ILE A 123 -1.85 -6.51 -16.76
CA ILE A 123 -0.83 -7.22 -16.00
C ILE A 123 -1.18 -8.71 -16.11
N ASP A 124 -0.31 -9.54 -16.70
CA ASP A 124 -0.59 -10.96 -16.83
C ASP A 124 -0.52 -11.67 -15.47
N ASN A 125 -1.64 -12.25 -15.04
CA ASN A 125 -1.74 -12.99 -13.78
C ASN A 125 -0.84 -14.23 -13.75
N MET A 126 -0.59 -14.87 -14.89
CA MET A 126 0.29 -16.06 -14.97
C MET A 126 1.73 -15.72 -14.56
N THR A 127 2.12 -14.45 -14.72
CA THR A 127 3.46 -13.97 -14.35
C THR A 127 3.55 -13.48 -12.90
N LEU A 128 2.44 -13.41 -12.17
CA LEU A 128 2.37 -12.83 -10.83
C LEU A 128 1.62 -13.70 -9.81
N PRO A 129 2.30 -14.70 -9.24
CA PRO A 129 1.72 -15.62 -8.26
C PRO A 129 1.10 -14.93 -7.03
N LEU A 130 1.56 -13.72 -6.69
CA LEU A 130 1.00 -12.95 -5.58
C LEU A 130 -0.42 -12.45 -5.89
N LEU A 131 -0.74 -12.05 -7.12
CA LEU A 131 -2.10 -11.62 -7.48
C LEU A 131 -3.08 -12.78 -7.44
N GLU A 132 -2.67 -13.92 -7.98
CA GLU A 132 -3.46 -15.15 -7.95
C GLU A 132 -3.74 -15.59 -6.50
N ARG A 133 -2.70 -15.62 -5.65
CA ARG A 133 -2.85 -15.96 -4.23
C ARG A 133 -3.75 -14.97 -3.48
N LEU A 134 -3.69 -13.69 -3.82
CA LEU A 134 -4.56 -12.67 -3.25
C LEU A 134 -5.97 -12.70 -3.86
N ASN A 135 -6.23 -13.52 -4.89
CA ASN A 135 -7.50 -13.57 -5.61
C ASN A 135 -7.97 -12.17 -6.03
N ILE A 136 -7.08 -11.42 -6.69
CA ILE A 136 -7.38 -10.08 -7.24
C ILE A 136 -7.10 -10.10 -8.75
N SER A 137 -8.07 -9.66 -9.55
CA SER A 137 -7.84 -9.48 -10.98
C SER A 137 -6.88 -8.34 -11.28
N SER A 138 -6.14 -8.44 -12.38
CA SER A 138 -5.20 -7.40 -12.84
C SER A 138 -5.86 -6.02 -12.98
N GLU A 139 -7.10 -5.98 -13.46
CA GLU A 139 -7.86 -4.75 -13.63
C GLU A 139 -8.20 -4.11 -12.27
N ASN A 140 -8.71 -4.91 -11.34
CA ASN A 140 -8.99 -4.45 -9.98
C ASN A 140 -7.71 -4.01 -9.29
N TRP A 141 -6.62 -4.75 -9.44
CA TRP A 141 -5.31 -4.40 -8.89
C TRP A 141 -4.82 -3.04 -9.35
N LEU A 142 -4.87 -2.75 -10.64
CA LEU A 142 -4.49 -1.45 -11.18
C LEU A 142 -5.33 -0.32 -10.58
N LYS A 143 -6.64 -0.54 -10.44
CA LYS A 143 -7.52 0.45 -9.81
C LYS A 143 -7.18 0.66 -8.33
N LEU A 144 -6.93 -0.42 -7.59
CA LEU A 144 -6.55 -0.38 -6.19
C LEU A 144 -5.22 0.38 -6.00
N THR A 145 -4.22 0.14 -6.84
CA THR A 145 -2.87 0.74 -6.71
C THR A 145 -2.74 2.15 -7.29
N THR A 146 -3.75 2.64 -8.02
CA THR A 146 -3.75 4.00 -8.58
C THR A 146 -4.77 4.93 -7.94
N GLN A 147 -5.90 4.40 -7.47
CA GLN A 147 -7.04 5.19 -7.01
C GLN A 147 -7.44 4.87 -5.56
N PHE A 148 -6.59 4.20 -4.78
CA PHE A 148 -6.89 3.71 -3.43
C PHE A 148 -7.69 4.70 -2.58
N THR A 149 -7.15 5.92 -2.40
CA THR A 149 -7.74 6.96 -1.53
C THR A 149 -8.97 7.67 -2.13
N ARG A 150 -9.22 7.50 -3.43
CA ARG A 150 -10.42 8.00 -4.13
C ARG A 150 -11.57 7.00 -4.02
N VAL A 151 -11.25 5.71 -4.06
CA VAL A 151 -12.21 4.62 -3.99
C VAL A 151 -12.67 4.37 -2.55
N PHE A 152 -11.74 4.43 -1.60
CA PHE A 152 -12.01 4.05 -0.21
C PHE A 152 -12.01 5.24 0.75
N HIS A 153 -13.02 5.28 1.60
CA HIS A 153 -13.25 6.31 2.61
C HIS A 153 -13.39 5.74 4.03
N GLY A 154 -12.91 4.51 4.27
CA GLY A 154 -13.15 3.74 5.48
C GLY A 154 -12.33 2.46 5.51
N ALA A 155 -12.82 1.42 6.17
CA ALA A 155 -12.12 0.14 6.21
C ALA A 155 -12.10 -0.52 4.82
N VAL A 156 -10.99 -1.18 4.50
CA VAL A 156 -10.68 -1.75 3.19
C VAL A 156 -10.27 -3.21 3.36
N GLY A 157 -10.91 -4.08 2.59
CA GLY A 157 -10.69 -5.52 2.59
C GLY A 157 -11.97 -6.24 2.19
N ARG A 158 -11.91 -7.57 2.07
CA ARG A 158 -13.05 -8.37 1.61
C ARG A 158 -14.29 -8.20 2.50
N PRO A 159 -15.50 -8.45 1.93
CA PRO A 159 -16.75 -8.35 2.69
C PRO A 159 -16.76 -9.13 4.00
N ALA A 160 -16.23 -10.35 4.03
CA ALA A 160 -16.15 -11.15 5.26
C ALA A 160 -15.29 -10.47 6.34
N SER A 161 -14.16 -9.86 5.98
CA SER A 161 -13.30 -9.13 6.91
C SER A 161 -13.98 -7.84 7.43
N GLN A 162 -14.80 -7.19 6.60
CA GLN A 162 -15.60 -6.02 7.02
C GLN A 162 -16.64 -6.38 8.08
N GLU A 163 -17.27 -7.56 7.97
CA GLU A 163 -18.27 -8.03 8.92
C GLU A 163 -17.65 -8.20 10.31
N GLY A 164 -16.56 -8.97 10.42
CA GLY A 164 -15.84 -9.13 11.68
C GLY A 164 -15.30 -7.82 12.24
N TYR A 165 -14.84 -6.90 11.39
CA TYR A 165 -14.41 -5.55 11.82
C TYR A 165 -15.56 -4.72 12.41
N CYS A 166 -16.74 -4.76 11.79
CA CYS A 166 -17.90 -4.00 12.26
C CYS A 166 -18.43 -4.57 13.59
N GLU A 167 -18.47 -5.90 13.72
CA GLU A 167 -18.85 -6.59 14.95
C GLU A 167 -17.91 -6.23 16.10
N ASN A 168 -16.60 -6.37 15.89
CA ASN A 168 -15.59 -6.09 16.91
C ASN A 168 -15.59 -4.63 17.42
N LEU A 169 -16.01 -3.68 16.57
CA LEU A 169 -16.09 -2.27 16.92
C LEU A 169 -17.50 -1.79 17.27
N ASN A 170 -18.48 -2.70 17.39
CA ASN A 170 -19.89 -2.38 17.64
C ASN A 170 -20.45 -1.33 16.65
N ARG A 171 -20.05 -1.41 15.37
CA ARG A 171 -20.48 -0.49 14.31
C ARG A 171 -21.63 -1.09 13.50
N LYS A 172 -22.76 -0.39 13.47
CA LYS A 172 -23.94 -0.79 12.69
C LYS A 172 -23.77 -0.59 11.18
N ARG A 173 -22.98 0.41 10.74
CA ARG A 173 -22.82 0.76 9.32
C ARG A 173 -21.54 0.17 8.73
N ARG A 174 -21.72 -0.60 7.66
CA ARG A 174 -20.64 -1.17 6.82
C ARG A 174 -20.27 -0.20 5.69
N ALA A 175 -19.48 0.82 6.00
CA ALA A 175 -19.08 1.82 5.00
C ALA A 175 -18.15 1.21 3.94
N ASN A 176 -18.31 1.60 2.67
CA ASN A 176 -17.52 1.14 1.51
C ASN A 176 -17.62 -0.35 1.16
N ILE A 177 -18.61 -1.09 1.69
CA ILE A 177 -18.75 -2.52 1.39
C ILE A 177 -18.96 -2.80 -0.10
N SER A 178 -19.71 -1.97 -0.81
CA SER A 178 -19.94 -2.13 -2.26
C SER A 178 -18.65 -2.01 -3.07
N ASN A 179 -17.83 -1.00 -2.80
CA ASN A 179 -16.52 -0.87 -3.46
C ASN A 179 -15.58 -2.02 -3.11
N CYS A 180 -15.61 -2.49 -1.86
CA CYS A 180 -14.80 -3.62 -1.44
C CYS A 180 -15.23 -4.91 -2.12
N ALA A 181 -16.54 -5.19 -2.18
CA ALA A 181 -17.09 -6.34 -2.88
C ALA A 181 -16.74 -6.31 -4.38
N LYS A 182 -16.74 -5.13 -5.01
CA LYS A 182 -16.40 -5.01 -6.43
C LYS A 182 -14.92 -5.23 -6.74
N LEU A 183 -14.03 -4.73 -5.87
CA LEU A 183 -12.59 -4.65 -6.16
C LEU A 183 -11.75 -5.76 -5.52
N PHE A 184 -12.32 -6.47 -4.54
CA PHE A 184 -11.69 -7.62 -3.89
C PHE A 184 -12.46 -8.93 -4.12
N ALA A 185 -13.37 -8.95 -5.11
CA ALA A 185 -13.99 -10.17 -5.63
C ALA A 185 -13.09 -10.84 -6.67
#